data_AF-A0A6N8NHR3-F1
#
_entry.id   AF-A0A6N8NHR3-F1
#
_cell.length_a   1.000
_cell.length_b   1.000
_cell.length_c   1.000
_cell.angle_alpha   90.00
_cell.angle_beta   90.00
_cell.angle_gamma   90.00
#
_symmetry.space_group_name_H-M   'P 1'
#
loop_
_entity.id
_entity.type
_entity.pdbx_description
1 polymer ?
#
loop_
_entity_poly.entity_id
_entity_poly.type
_entity_poly.pdbx_seq_one_letter_code
_entity_poly.pdbx_strand_id
1 'polypeptide(L)'
;MANLSGYNFAYLDEQTKRMIRRAILKAVAIPGYQVPFGGREMPMPYGWGTGGTQLTASVIGESDVLKVIDQGADDTTNAVSIRNFFKRVTGVNTTERTDDATVIQTRHRIPETPLTEDQIIIFQVPIPEPLRFIEPRETETRTMHALEEYGVMQVKLYEDIARFGHIATTYAYPVKVNGRYVMDPSPIPKFDNPKMDMMPALQLFGAGREKRIYAVPPFTRVESLDFDDHPFTVQQWDEPCAICGSTHS
;
A
#
# COMPACT_ATOMS: atom_id res chain seq x y z
N MET A 1 -11.35 10.89 -23.42
CA MET A 1 -10.65 11.21 -24.69
C MET A 1 -9.50 10.24 -24.84
N ALA A 2 -9.22 9.72 -26.04
CA ALA A 2 -8.14 8.74 -26.26
C ALA A 2 -6.74 9.33 -26.00
N ASN A 3 -5.77 8.47 -25.67
CA ASN A 3 -4.37 8.84 -25.45
C ASN A 3 -3.74 9.49 -26.71
N LEU A 4 -3.37 10.77 -26.64
CA LEU A 4 -2.74 11.55 -27.72
C LEU A 4 -1.29 11.95 -27.41
N SER A 5 -0.66 11.29 -26.42
CA SER A 5 0.64 11.72 -25.90
C SER A 5 1.86 11.29 -26.74
N GLY A 6 1.67 10.36 -27.70
CA GLY A 6 2.76 9.72 -28.44
C GLY A 6 3.46 8.58 -27.68
N TYR A 7 3.13 8.37 -26.40
CA TYR A 7 3.56 7.20 -25.61
C TYR A 7 2.55 6.06 -25.71
N ASN A 8 2.99 4.83 -25.40
CA ASN A 8 2.07 3.71 -25.23
C ASN A 8 1.03 4.04 -24.15
N PHE A 9 -0.15 3.42 -24.23
CA PHE A 9 -1.19 3.59 -23.20
C PHE A 9 -0.60 3.31 -21.81
N ALA A 10 -0.83 4.21 -20.85
CA ALA A 10 -0.26 4.13 -19.51
C ALA A 10 1.29 4.12 -19.46
N TYR A 11 1.95 4.70 -20.47
CA TYR A 11 3.40 4.91 -20.58
C TYR A 11 4.26 3.63 -20.74
N LEU A 12 4.05 2.61 -19.92
CA LEU A 12 4.81 1.36 -19.95
C LEU A 12 4.61 0.61 -21.27
N ASP A 13 5.67 -0.04 -21.75
CA ASP A 13 5.54 -1.04 -22.83
C ASP A 13 4.78 -2.30 -22.36
N GLU A 14 4.24 -3.05 -23.32
CA GLU A 14 3.45 -4.25 -23.02
C GLU A 14 4.27 -5.37 -22.37
N GLN A 15 5.58 -5.41 -22.59
CA GLN A 15 6.45 -6.43 -21.98
C GLN A 15 6.54 -6.19 -20.46
N THR A 16 6.72 -4.94 -20.06
CA THR A 16 6.84 -4.50 -18.66
C THR A 16 5.51 -4.73 -17.95
N LYS A 17 4.38 -4.33 -18.56
CA LYS A 17 3.03 -4.61 -18.03
C LYS A 17 2.80 -6.11 -17.86
N ARG A 18 3.15 -6.92 -18.86
CA ARG A 18 2.98 -8.39 -18.80
C ARG A 18 3.79 -9.01 -17.66
N MET A 19 5.00 -8.50 -17.39
CA MET A 19 5.82 -8.95 -16.26
C MET A 19 5.21 -8.55 -14.93
N ILE A 20 4.78 -7.31 -14.77
CA ILE A 20 4.11 -6.80 -13.56
C ILE A 20 2.83 -7.59 -13.28
N ARG A 21 1.99 -7.83 -14.30
CA ARG A 21 0.76 -8.62 -14.18
C ARG A 21 1.03 -10.05 -13.65
N ARG A 22 2.11 -10.70 -14.09
CA ARG A 22 2.51 -12.01 -13.52
C ARG A 22 2.90 -11.89 -12.06
N ALA A 23 3.63 -10.84 -11.68
CA ALA A 23 4.02 -10.60 -10.29
C ALA A 23 2.79 -10.33 -9.40
N ILE A 24 1.82 -9.53 -9.88
CA ILE A 24 0.54 -9.28 -9.20
C ILE A 24 -0.19 -10.61 -8.96
N LEU A 25 -0.37 -11.43 -9.98
CA LEU A 25 -1.06 -12.73 -9.83
C LEU A 25 -0.35 -13.66 -8.84
N LYS A 26 0.98 -13.64 -8.78
CA LYS A 26 1.75 -14.38 -7.77
C LYS A 26 1.55 -13.80 -6.37
N ALA A 27 1.54 -12.48 -6.23
CA ALA A 27 1.32 -11.79 -4.97
C ALA A 27 -0.08 -12.06 -4.40
N VAL A 28 -1.11 -12.06 -5.27
CA VAL A 28 -2.49 -12.41 -4.89
C VAL A 28 -2.57 -13.86 -4.42
N ALA A 29 -1.90 -14.78 -5.11
CA ALA A 29 -1.88 -16.20 -4.73
C ALA A 29 -1.04 -16.50 -3.47
N ILE A 30 -0.20 -15.56 -3.01
CA ILE A 30 0.67 -15.72 -1.84
C ILE A 30 0.53 -14.46 -0.97
N PRO A 31 -0.61 -14.27 -0.26
CA PRO A 31 -0.92 -13.04 0.45
C PRO A 31 0.17 -12.62 1.44
N GLY A 32 0.59 -11.36 1.36
CA GLY A 32 1.65 -10.78 2.19
C GLY A 32 3.10 -11.12 1.78
N TYR A 33 3.33 -12.00 0.80
CA TYR A 33 4.68 -12.29 0.30
C TYR A 33 5.20 -11.23 -0.67
N GLN A 34 6.44 -10.79 -0.44
CA GLN A 34 7.13 -9.78 -1.23
C GLN A 34 7.68 -10.37 -2.54
N VAL A 35 6.88 -10.39 -3.61
CA VAL A 35 7.28 -10.91 -4.93
C VAL A 35 8.29 -9.97 -5.60
N PRO A 36 9.50 -10.44 -5.96
CA PRO A 36 10.45 -9.66 -6.72
C PRO A 36 9.95 -9.39 -8.15
N PHE A 37 10.17 -8.17 -8.66
CA PHE A 37 9.82 -7.83 -10.04
C PHE A 37 10.89 -6.94 -10.70
N GLY A 38 11.02 -7.05 -12.02
CA GLY A 38 11.99 -6.29 -12.82
C GLY A 38 11.55 -4.84 -13.08
N GLY A 39 11.27 -4.08 -12.02
CA GLY A 39 10.80 -2.69 -12.13
C GLY A 39 11.77 -1.78 -12.89
N ARG A 40 11.22 -0.78 -13.57
CA ARG A 40 11.91 0.15 -14.46
C ARG A 40 11.96 1.55 -13.87
N GLU A 41 12.90 2.35 -14.36
CA GLU A 41 12.92 3.79 -14.13
C GLU A 41 11.64 4.42 -14.68
N MET A 42 11.10 5.38 -13.93
CA MET A 42 9.89 6.11 -14.30
C MET A 42 10.23 7.60 -14.45
N PRO A 43 9.36 8.42 -15.08
CA PRO A 43 9.50 9.88 -15.13
C PRO A 43 9.45 10.57 -13.76
N MET A 44 9.21 9.82 -12.68
CA MET A 44 9.31 10.26 -11.30
C MET A 44 10.56 9.64 -10.64
N PRO A 45 11.28 10.37 -9.77
CA PRO A 45 12.43 9.81 -9.06
C PRO A 45 12.06 8.60 -8.20
N TYR A 46 12.99 7.66 -8.01
CA TYR A 46 12.81 6.59 -7.02
C TYR A 46 12.52 7.19 -5.63
N GLY A 47 11.57 6.58 -4.91
CA GLY A 47 11.04 7.10 -3.64
C GLY A 47 9.78 7.95 -3.76
N TRP A 48 9.46 8.45 -4.96
CA TRP A 48 8.26 9.25 -5.23
C TRP A 48 7.11 8.41 -5.82
N GLY A 49 6.93 7.19 -5.31
CA GLY A 49 5.78 6.35 -5.68
C GLY A 49 5.92 5.51 -6.95
N THR A 50 7.13 5.34 -7.50
CA THR A 50 7.34 4.62 -8.78
C THR A 50 6.79 3.18 -8.81
N GLY A 51 6.73 2.49 -7.66
CA GLY A 51 6.12 1.16 -7.56
C GLY A 51 4.61 1.20 -7.75
N GLY A 52 3.93 2.12 -7.04
CA GLY A 52 2.49 2.37 -7.22
C GLY A 52 2.16 2.78 -8.65
N THR A 53 2.92 3.70 -9.25
CA THR A 53 2.71 4.13 -10.64
C THR A 53 2.86 2.97 -11.64
N GLN A 54 3.84 2.06 -11.44
CA GLN A 54 4.00 0.89 -12.30
C GLN A 54 2.84 -0.12 -12.15
N LEU A 55 2.33 -0.30 -10.93
CA LEU A 55 1.15 -1.13 -10.68
C LEU A 55 -0.09 -0.53 -11.36
N THR A 56 -0.39 0.74 -11.10
CA THR A 56 -1.53 1.45 -11.70
C THR A 56 -1.47 1.38 -13.22
N ALA A 57 -0.31 1.63 -13.83
CA ALA A 57 -0.14 1.54 -15.29
C ALA A 57 -0.35 0.13 -15.87
N SER A 58 -0.18 -0.91 -15.06
CA SER A 58 -0.34 -2.30 -15.48
C SER A 58 -1.75 -2.84 -15.26
N VAL A 59 -2.54 -2.18 -14.41
CA VAL A 59 -3.91 -2.57 -14.04
C VAL A 59 -4.96 -1.71 -14.77
N ILE A 60 -4.74 -0.41 -14.86
CA ILE A 60 -5.74 0.55 -15.35
C ILE A 60 -6.13 0.29 -16.82
N GLY A 61 -7.42 0.43 -17.10
CA GLY A 61 -8.05 0.42 -18.41
C GLY A 61 -8.65 1.77 -18.79
N GLU A 62 -9.21 1.86 -20.00
CA GLU A 62 -9.76 3.12 -20.54
C GLU A 62 -11.06 3.55 -19.85
N SER A 63 -11.83 2.60 -19.31
CA SER A 63 -13.11 2.84 -18.64
C SER A 63 -12.99 3.10 -17.14
N ASP A 64 -11.80 2.97 -16.56
CA ASP A 64 -11.59 3.18 -15.15
C ASP A 64 -11.84 4.63 -14.73
N VAL A 65 -12.08 4.82 -13.44
CA VAL A 65 -12.11 6.13 -12.80
C VAL A 65 -11.01 6.15 -11.74
N LEU A 66 -9.96 6.93 -11.99
CA LEU A 66 -8.77 6.97 -11.15
C LEU A 66 -8.89 8.04 -10.06
N LYS A 67 -8.73 7.63 -8.80
CA LYS A 67 -8.46 8.52 -7.66
C LYS A 67 -6.99 8.40 -7.26
N VAL A 68 -6.35 9.52 -6.95
CA VAL A 68 -4.95 9.54 -6.49
C VAL A 68 -4.83 10.47 -5.28
N ILE A 69 -4.33 9.93 -4.17
CA ILE A 69 -4.17 10.66 -2.90
C ILE A 69 -2.76 10.49 -2.33
N ASP A 70 -2.27 11.53 -1.66
CA ASP A 70 -1.08 11.50 -0.81
C ASP A 70 -1.45 12.17 0.52
N GLN A 71 -1.08 11.56 1.65
CA GLN A 71 -1.51 12.00 2.98
C GLN A 71 -3.05 12.08 3.15
N GLY A 72 -3.81 11.38 2.30
CA GLY A 72 -5.28 11.40 2.29
C GLY A 72 -5.91 12.50 1.44
N ALA A 73 -5.12 13.36 0.81
CA ALA A 73 -5.62 14.48 0.01
C ALA A 73 -5.23 14.36 -1.48
N ASP A 74 -6.17 14.71 -2.34
CA ASP A 74 -6.04 14.67 -3.80
C ASP A 74 -5.22 15.84 -4.37
N ASP A 75 -5.09 16.94 -3.63
CA ASP A 75 -4.48 18.21 -4.07
C ASP A 75 -3.00 18.36 -3.69
N THR A 76 -2.43 17.37 -3.00
CA THR A 76 -1.01 17.33 -2.69
C THR A 76 -0.17 17.30 -3.96
N THR A 77 1.02 17.92 -3.90
CA THR A 77 1.90 18.10 -5.06
C THR A 77 2.19 16.79 -5.80
N ASN A 78 2.44 15.72 -5.05
CA ASN A 78 2.73 14.40 -5.61
C ASN A 78 1.47 13.72 -6.17
N ALA A 79 0.32 13.80 -5.50
CA ALA A 79 -0.93 13.25 -6.01
C ALA A 79 -1.38 13.92 -7.31
N VAL A 80 -1.29 15.26 -7.37
CA VAL A 80 -1.58 16.05 -8.57
C VAL A 80 -0.63 15.66 -9.71
N SER A 81 0.66 15.51 -9.43
CA SER A 81 1.67 15.10 -10.41
C SER A 81 1.34 13.72 -11.01
N ILE A 82 1.08 12.72 -10.16
CA ILE A 82 0.76 11.34 -10.60
C ILE A 82 -0.58 11.30 -11.35
N ARG A 83 -1.62 11.97 -10.84
CA ARG A 83 -2.94 12.03 -11.49
C ARG A 83 -2.86 12.69 -12.86
N ASN A 84 -2.13 13.80 -12.99
CA ASN A 84 -1.92 14.49 -14.26
C ASN A 84 -1.07 13.67 -15.24
N PHE A 85 -0.07 12.94 -14.73
CA PHE A 85 0.69 11.98 -15.53
C PHE A 85 -0.25 10.95 -16.16
N PHE A 86 -1.10 10.27 -15.38
CA PHE A 86 -2.04 9.30 -15.93
C PHE A 86 -3.05 9.91 -16.88
N LYS A 87 -3.68 11.04 -16.53
CA LYS A 87 -4.58 11.76 -17.46
C LYS A 87 -3.92 12.02 -18.81
N ARG A 88 -2.63 12.36 -18.82
CA ARG A 88 -1.87 12.58 -20.06
C ARG A 88 -1.65 11.30 -20.87
N VAL A 89 -1.26 10.19 -20.23
CA VAL A 89 -0.84 8.96 -20.92
C VAL A 89 -1.94 7.91 -21.07
N THR A 90 -3.12 8.10 -20.48
CA THR A 90 -4.28 7.22 -20.63
C THR A 90 -5.52 7.96 -21.10
N GLY A 91 -5.70 9.24 -20.72
CA GLY A 91 -6.95 9.97 -20.95
C GLY A 91 -8.12 9.50 -20.07
N VAL A 92 -7.82 8.72 -19.02
CA VAL A 92 -8.80 8.13 -18.09
C VAL A 92 -9.57 9.19 -17.31
N ASN A 93 -10.81 8.88 -16.95
CA ASN A 93 -11.58 9.71 -16.02
C ASN A 93 -10.92 9.72 -14.64
N THR A 94 -11.04 10.83 -13.92
CA THR A 94 -10.52 10.95 -12.56
C THR A 94 -11.57 11.50 -11.62
N THR A 95 -11.52 11.09 -10.36
CA THR A 95 -12.42 11.56 -9.31
C THR A 95 -11.65 11.86 -8.03
N GLU A 96 -12.25 12.68 -7.17
CA GLU A 96 -11.81 12.90 -5.78
C GLU A 96 -12.72 12.14 -4.80
N ARG A 97 -13.77 11.48 -5.30
CA ARG A 97 -14.78 10.76 -4.52
C ARG A 97 -14.40 9.29 -4.43
N THR A 98 -14.25 8.75 -3.22
CA THR A 98 -13.80 7.36 -2.99
C THR A 98 -14.76 6.34 -3.57
N ASP A 99 -16.07 6.59 -3.44
CA ASP A 99 -17.18 5.77 -3.90
C ASP A 99 -17.32 5.71 -5.44
N ASP A 100 -16.81 6.72 -6.16
CA ASP A 100 -16.85 6.75 -7.63
C ASP A 100 -15.60 6.17 -8.28
N ALA A 101 -14.55 5.87 -7.51
CA ALA A 101 -13.27 5.39 -8.03
C ALA A 101 -13.30 3.88 -8.29
N THR A 102 -12.71 3.43 -9.39
CA THR A 102 -12.45 1.98 -9.62
C THR A 102 -11.03 1.61 -9.23
N VAL A 103 -10.08 2.53 -9.42
CA VAL A 103 -8.67 2.40 -9.01
C VAL A 103 -8.29 3.57 -8.12
N ILE A 104 -7.75 3.29 -6.94
CA ILE A 104 -7.29 4.28 -5.98
C ILE A 104 -5.79 4.09 -5.77
N GLN A 105 -4.96 5.03 -6.24
CA GLN A 105 -3.53 5.04 -5.90
C GLN A 105 -3.30 5.93 -4.67
N THR A 106 -2.67 5.39 -3.65
CA THR A 106 -2.49 6.07 -2.36
C THR A 106 -1.06 6.08 -1.86
N ARG A 107 -0.71 7.14 -1.14
CA ARG A 107 0.44 7.22 -0.26
C ARG A 107 0.00 7.58 1.16
N HIS A 108 0.26 6.65 2.09
CA HIS A 108 0.12 6.79 3.55
C HIS A 108 -1.31 6.82 4.11
N ARG A 109 -2.36 6.59 3.32
CA ARG A 109 -3.73 6.54 3.84
C ARG A 109 -4.61 5.50 3.19
N ILE A 110 -5.49 4.91 3.99
CA ILE A 110 -6.71 4.26 3.51
C ILE A 110 -7.85 5.26 3.69
N PRO A 111 -8.71 5.50 2.67
CA PRO A 111 -9.87 6.38 2.83
C PRO A 111 -10.74 6.00 4.04
N GLU A 112 -11.39 6.99 4.64
CA GLU A 112 -12.39 6.74 5.70
C GLU A 112 -13.65 6.09 5.15
N THR A 113 -14.04 6.45 3.93
CA THR A 113 -15.12 5.78 3.20
C THR A 113 -14.73 4.32 2.96
N PRO A 114 -15.52 3.33 3.44
CA PRO A 114 -15.25 1.92 3.21
C PRO A 114 -15.15 1.60 1.72
N LEU A 115 -14.16 0.78 1.34
CA LEU A 115 -14.01 0.33 -0.04
C LEU A 115 -14.97 -0.83 -0.34
N THR A 116 -15.42 -0.91 -1.58
CA THR A 116 -16.40 -1.90 -2.05
C THR A 116 -15.76 -2.95 -2.95
N GLU A 117 -16.57 -3.94 -3.35
CA GLU A 117 -16.19 -4.91 -4.38
C GLU A 117 -15.75 -4.21 -5.68
N ASP A 118 -14.91 -4.89 -6.45
CA ASP A 118 -14.28 -4.44 -7.70
C ASP A 118 -13.36 -3.21 -7.62
N GLN A 119 -13.32 -2.50 -6.49
CA GLN A 119 -12.31 -1.46 -6.28
C GLN A 119 -10.93 -2.07 -6.06
N ILE A 120 -9.90 -1.40 -6.59
CA ILE A 120 -8.49 -1.74 -6.36
C ILE A 120 -7.79 -0.56 -5.71
N ILE A 121 -7.26 -0.75 -4.50
CA ILE A 121 -6.40 0.22 -3.85
C ILE A 121 -4.92 -0.17 -4.00
N ILE A 122 -4.10 0.78 -4.43
CA ILE A 122 -2.69 0.60 -4.79
C ILE A 122 -1.83 1.48 -3.89
N PHE A 123 -1.08 0.85 -2.99
CA PHE A 123 -0.22 1.51 -2.01
C PHE A 123 1.19 1.76 -2.54
N GLN A 124 1.68 2.98 -2.32
CA GLN A 124 3.08 3.33 -2.55
C GLN A 124 3.93 2.95 -1.34
N VAL A 125 4.92 2.08 -1.56
CA VAL A 125 5.73 1.50 -0.48
C VAL A 125 7.19 1.93 -0.61
N PRO A 126 7.79 2.57 0.43
CA PRO A 126 9.21 2.90 0.42
C PRO A 126 10.10 1.73 0.83
N ILE A 127 9.68 0.96 1.84
CA ILE A 127 10.36 -0.21 2.39
C ILE A 127 9.31 -1.33 2.49
N PRO A 128 9.42 -2.42 1.70
CA PRO A 128 8.43 -3.50 1.70
C PRO A 128 8.67 -4.56 2.78
N GLU A 129 9.84 -4.52 3.42
CA GLU A 129 10.33 -5.55 4.33
C GLU A 129 10.05 -5.12 5.79
N PRO A 130 9.05 -5.70 6.47
CA PRO A 130 8.70 -5.33 7.84
C PRO A 130 9.84 -5.60 8.83
N LEU A 131 10.76 -6.53 8.53
CA LEU A 131 11.90 -6.86 9.38
C LEU A 131 13.11 -5.92 9.16
N ARG A 132 13.04 -4.96 8.20
CA ARG A 132 14.23 -4.23 7.72
C ARG A 132 14.97 -3.45 8.80
N PHE A 133 14.24 -2.92 9.78
CA PHE A 133 14.84 -2.15 10.88
C PHE A 133 15.40 -3.03 12.00
N ILE A 134 15.11 -4.33 11.98
CA ILE A 134 15.69 -5.33 12.86
C ILE A 134 16.89 -5.98 12.16
N GLU A 135 16.72 -6.40 10.91
CA GLU A 135 17.74 -7.01 10.07
C GLU A 135 17.83 -6.29 8.71
N PRO A 136 18.91 -5.52 8.45
CA PRO A 136 19.03 -4.74 7.23
C PRO A 136 19.30 -5.59 5.98
N ARG A 137 19.74 -6.84 6.08
CA ARG A 137 20.16 -7.68 4.95
C ARG A 137 19.01 -8.50 4.38
N GLU A 138 18.72 -8.28 3.10
CA GLU A 138 17.73 -9.08 2.35
C GLU A 138 18.06 -10.58 2.30
N THR A 139 19.34 -10.96 2.39
CA THR A 139 19.75 -12.38 2.42
C THR A 139 19.25 -13.10 3.67
N GLU A 140 19.16 -12.38 4.78
CA GLU A 140 18.68 -12.90 6.06
C GLU A 140 17.15 -12.84 6.12
N THR A 141 16.55 -11.67 5.87
CA THR A 141 15.09 -11.50 6.00
C THR A 141 14.30 -12.43 5.06
N ARG A 142 14.80 -12.70 3.86
CA ARG A 142 14.16 -13.68 2.96
C ARG A 142 14.14 -15.10 3.52
N THR A 143 15.15 -15.48 4.30
CA THR A 143 15.26 -16.80 4.93
C THR A 143 14.31 -16.87 6.11
N MET A 144 14.23 -15.80 6.90
CA MET A 144 13.26 -15.67 7.99
C MET A 144 11.81 -15.78 7.48
N HIS A 145 11.49 -15.11 6.37
CA HIS A 145 10.18 -15.25 5.71
C HIS A 145 9.93 -16.67 5.17
N ALA A 146 10.96 -17.37 4.69
CA ALA A 146 10.81 -18.74 4.21
C ALA A 146 10.51 -19.71 5.38
N LEU A 147 11.18 -19.52 6.51
CA LEU A 147 11.09 -20.38 7.70
C LEU A 147 10.06 -19.92 8.73
N GLU A 148 9.38 -18.80 8.50
CA GLU A 148 8.39 -18.22 9.43
C GLU A 148 8.98 -17.75 10.77
N GLU A 149 10.23 -17.27 10.74
CA GLU A 149 10.97 -16.83 11.93
C GLU A 149 10.65 -15.38 12.33
N TYR A 150 9.40 -15.12 12.74
CA TYR A 150 8.95 -13.76 13.09
C TYR A 150 9.11 -13.37 14.57
N GLY A 151 9.70 -14.25 15.39
CA GLY A 151 9.86 -14.01 16.83
C GLY A 151 10.58 -12.70 17.17
N VAL A 152 11.53 -12.27 16.32
CA VAL A 152 12.27 -11.01 16.52
C VAL A 152 11.37 -9.77 16.46
N MET A 153 10.25 -9.82 15.73
CA MET A 153 9.30 -8.71 15.69
C MET A 153 8.56 -8.59 17.03
N GLN A 154 8.17 -9.72 17.63
CA GLN A 154 7.57 -9.71 18.97
C GLN A 154 8.56 -9.16 20.00
N VAL A 155 9.84 -9.56 19.93
CA VAL A 155 10.88 -9.01 20.81
C VAL A 155 10.96 -7.49 20.69
N LYS A 156 11.03 -6.96 19.46
CA LYS A 156 11.08 -5.51 19.22
C LYS A 156 9.87 -4.78 19.81
N LEU A 157 8.66 -5.32 19.61
CA LEU A 157 7.44 -4.70 20.14
C LEU A 157 7.46 -4.69 21.68
N TYR A 158 7.96 -5.75 22.31
CA TYR A 158 8.07 -5.83 23.77
C TYR A 158 9.15 -4.90 24.33
N GLU A 159 10.26 -4.69 23.60
CA GLU A 159 11.29 -3.72 23.98
C GLU A 159 10.75 -2.29 24.02
N ASP A 160 9.88 -1.91 23.07
CA ASP A 160 9.21 -0.60 23.11
C ASP A 160 8.36 -0.46 24.38
N ILE A 161 7.57 -1.48 24.71
CA ILE A 161 6.72 -1.51 25.91
C ILE A 161 7.57 -1.39 27.17
N ALA A 162 8.65 -2.16 27.28
CA ALA A 162 9.54 -2.11 28.44
C ALA A 162 10.22 -0.73 28.61
N ARG A 163 10.49 -0.04 27.51
CA ARG A 163 11.20 1.26 27.52
C ARG A 163 10.27 2.45 27.69
N PHE A 164 9.08 2.42 27.11
CA PHE A 164 8.18 3.57 27.00
C PHE A 164 6.78 3.34 27.60
N GLY A 165 6.47 2.13 28.06
CA GLY A 165 5.15 1.73 28.56
C GLY A 165 4.11 1.51 27.47
N HIS A 166 4.48 1.63 26.19
CA HIS A 166 3.62 1.44 25.02
C HIS A 166 4.46 1.08 23.80
N ILE A 167 3.83 0.50 22.78
CA ILE A 167 4.49 0.22 21.50
C ILE A 167 4.74 1.53 20.75
N ALA A 168 6.00 1.79 20.37
CA ALA A 168 6.43 3.06 19.78
C ALA A 168 6.19 3.13 18.26
N THR A 169 5.87 2.01 17.61
CA THR A 169 5.51 1.97 16.19
C THR A 169 4.14 2.63 15.96
N THR A 170 4.11 3.77 15.26
CA THR A 170 2.88 4.57 15.05
C THR A 170 2.31 4.53 13.62
N TYR A 171 3.13 4.14 12.65
CA TYR A 171 2.80 3.93 11.23
C TYR A 171 3.62 2.77 10.69
N ALA A 172 3.29 2.26 9.49
CA ALA A 172 3.91 1.03 8.94
C ALA A 172 3.91 -0.11 9.97
N TYR A 173 2.80 -0.24 10.69
CA TYR A 173 2.69 -1.16 11.81
C TYR A 173 2.51 -2.59 11.29
N PRO A 174 3.39 -3.55 11.65
CA PRO A 174 3.41 -4.88 11.04
C PRO A 174 2.09 -5.63 11.26
N VAL A 175 1.62 -6.28 10.19
CA VAL A 175 0.40 -7.10 10.20
C VAL A 175 0.70 -8.54 9.79
N LYS A 176 0.00 -9.51 10.36
CA LYS A 176 -0.03 -10.90 9.92
C LYS A 176 -1.18 -11.08 8.94
N VAL A 177 -0.84 -11.50 7.72
CA VAL A 177 -1.79 -11.68 6.61
C VAL A 177 -2.10 -13.16 6.44
N ASN A 178 -3.39 -13.48 6.36
CA ASN A 178 -3.91 -14.82 6.17
C ASN A 178 -3.31 -15.85 7.15
N GLY A 179 -3.09 -15.42 8.40
CA GLY A 179 -2.50 -16.25 9.46
C GLY A 179 -1.05 -16.70 9.24
N ARG A 180 -0.33 -16.15 8.24
CA ARG A 180 1.02 -16.63 7.89
C ARG A 180 2.06 -15.51 7.74
N TYR A 181 2.02 -14.73 6.65
CA TYR A 181 3.10 -13.77 6.38
C TYR A 181 2.97 -12.53 7.25
N VAL A 182 4.05 -12.11 7.91
CA VAL A 182 4.16 -10.76 8.44
C VAL A 182 4.45 -9.81 7.27
N MET A 183 3.72 -8.71 7.18
CA MET A 183 3.72 -7.78 6.06
C MET A 183 3.84 -6.33 6.57
N ASP A 184 4.58 -5.49 5.84
CA ASP A 184 4.54 -4.04 6.00
C ASP A 184 3.31 -3.48 5.24
N PRO A 185 2.34 -2.83 5.93
CA PRO A 185 1.12 -2.32 5.30
C PRO A 185 1.32 -1.00 4.55
N SER A 186 2.56 -0.66 4.18
CA SER A 186 3.02 0.68 3.78
C SER A 186 2.97 1.68 4.95
N PRO A 187 3.50 2.92 4.80
CA PRO A 187 3.50 3.92 5.86
C PRO A 187 2.13 4.55 6.14
N ILE A 188 1.06 3.76 6.15
CA ILE A 188 -0.23 4.15 6.71
C ILE A 188 -0.11 4.29 8.24
N PRO A 189 -0.85 5.22 8.88
CA PRO A 189 -0.93 5.25 10.33
C PRO A 189 -1.53 3.95 10.84
N LYS A 190 -1.15 3.52 12.05
CA LYS A 190 -1.75 2.32 12.67
C LYS A 190 -3.28 2.44 12.80
N PHE A 191 -3.83 3.66 12.85
CA PHE A 191 -5.27 3.94 12.72
C PHE A 191 -5.92 3.28 11.50
N ASP A 192 -5.22 3.15 10.37
CA ASP A 192 -5.77 2.57 9.14
C ASP A 192 -5.67 1.04 9.10
N ASN A 193 -4.80 0.39 9.91
CA ASN A 193 -4.63 -1.07 9.88
C ASN A 193 -5.94 -1.86 10.01
N PRO A 194 -6.88 -1.52 10.93
CA PRO A 194 -8.14 -2.24 11.06
C PRO A 194 -8.99 -2.26 9.78
N LYS A 195 -8.83 -1.27 8.90
CA LYS A 195 -9.57 -1.19 7.63
C LYS A 195 -9.14 -2.27 6.63
N MET A 196 -7.94 -2.84 6.80
CA MET A 196 -7.40 -3.87 5.90
C MET A 196 -8.03 -5.25 6.12
N ASP A 197 -8.54 -5.52 7.33
CA ASP A 197 -9.11 -6.82 7.69
C ASP A 197 -10.43 -7.06 6.96
N MET A 198 -10.54 -8.21 6.28
CA MET A 198 -11.75 -8.63 5.58
C MET A 198 -12.33 -7.58 4.60
N MET A 199 -11.47 -6.70 4.07
CA MET A 199 -11.85 -5.65 3.12
C MET A 199 -12.41 -6.26 1.82
N PRO A 200 -13.52 -5.75 1.25
CA PRO A 200 -14.06 -6.23 -0.03
C PRO A 200 -13.20 -5.91 -1.26
N ALA A 201 -12.37 -4.86 -1.19
CA ALA A 201 -11.51 -4.41 -2.27
C ALA A 201 -10.17 -5.16 -2.32
N LEU A 202 -9.57 -5.22 -3.50
CA LEU A 202 -8.22 -5.77 -3.69
C LEU A 202 -7.17 -4.72 -3.28
N GLN A 203 -6.20 -5.14 -2.45
CA GLN A 203 -5.11 -4.30 -1.99
C GLN A 203 -3.80 -4.73 -2.65
N LEU A 204 -3.17 -3.82 -3.40
CA LEU A 204 -1.88 -4.04 -4.06
C LEU A 204 -0.82 -3.08 -3.53
N PHE A 205 0.41 -3.56 -3.35
CA PHE A 205 1.48 -2.80 -2.73
C PHE A 205 2.71 -2.79 -3.63
N GLY A 206 3.22 -1.59 -3.95
CA GLY A 206 4.30 -1.41 -4.92
C GLY A 206 5.51 -0.69 -4.34
N ALA A 207 6.61 -1.42 -4.16
CA ALA A 207 7.92 -0.87 -3.80
C ALA A 207 8.84 -0.83 -5.03
N GLY A 208 8.83 0.30 -5.75
CA GLY A 208 9.55 0.43 -7.02
C GLY A 208 11.08 0.44 -6.87
N ARG A 209 11.59 1.12 -5.85
CA ARG A 209 13.04 1.19 -5.56
C ARG A 209 13.59 -0.15 -5.08
N GLU A 210 12.86 -0.81 -4.19
CA GLU A 210 13.22 -2.11 -3.61
C GLU A 210 12.79 -3.30 -4.47
N LYS A 211 12.11 -3.04 -5.59
CA LYS A 211 11.71 -4.03 -6.60
C LYS A 211 10.85 -5.16 -6.00
N ARG A 212 9.82 -4.81 -5.22
CA ARG A 212 8.83 -5.75 -4.66
C ARG A 212 7.40 -5.35 -4.99
N ILE A 213 6.57 -6.36 -5.24
CA ILE A 213 5.11 -6.26 -5.34
C ILE A 213 4.52 -7.28 -4.37
N TYR A 214 3.50 -6.91 -3.63
CA TYR A 214 2.75 -7.81 -2.76
C TYR A 214 1.27 -7.42 -2.74
N ALA A 215 0.42 -8.29 -2.19
CA ALA A 215 -1.02 -8.11 -2.23
C ALA A 215 -1.71 -8.70 -1.01
N VAL A 216 -2.90 -8.17 -0.73
CA VAL A 216 -3.91 -8.75 0.14
C VAL A 216 -5.20 -8.91 -0.69
N PRO A 217 -5.63 -10.14 -0.99
CA PRO A 217 -6.89 -10.38 -1.68
C PRO A 217 -8.10 -9.87 -0.88
N PRO A 218 -9.24 -9.61 -1.54
CA PRO A 218 -10.51 -9.37 -0.86
C PRO A 218 -10.80 -10.42 0.22
N PHE A 219 -11.44 -9.99 1.31
CA PHE A 219 -11.89 -10.86 2.39
C PHE A 219 -10.78 -11.72 3.02
N THR A 220 -9.55 -11.19 3.07
CA THR A 220 -8.42 -11.84 3.73
C THR A 220 -8.25 -11.30 5.15
N ARG A 221 -7.97 -12.20 6.10
CA ARG A 221 -7.63 -11.82 7.48
C ARG A 221 -6.34 -11.01 7.53
N VAL A 222 -6.38 -9.85 8.18
CA VAL A 222 -5.22 -8.98 8.41
C VAL A 222 -5.23 -8.54 9.87
N GLU A 223 -4.22 -8.99 10.62
CA GLU A 223 -4.16 -8.81 12.07
C GLU A 223 -2.89 -8.03 12.44
N SER A 224 -3.03 -6.86 13.05
CA SER A 224 -1.87 -6.15 13.63
C SER A 224 -1.21 -7.00 14.71
N LEU A 225 0.12 -7.05 14.75
CA LEU A 225 0.85 -7.76 15.80
C LEU A 225 0.69 -7.04 17.15
N ASP A 226 0.21 -7.73 18.17
CA ASP A 226 0.10 -7.21 19.54
C ASP A 226 0.33 -8.33 20.57
N PHE A 227 -0.05 -8.06 21.83
CA PHE A 227 -0.04 -9.01 22.93
C PHE A 227 -1.35 -8.94 23.69
N ASP A 228 -1.79 -10.04 24.30
CA ASP A 228 -3.02 -10.07 25.10
C ASP A 228 -3.04 -9.01 26.21
N ASP A 229 -1.90 -8.82 26.88
CA ASP A 229 -1.73 -7.81 27.95
C ASP A 229 -1.48 -6.38 27.41
N HIS A 230 -1.21 -6.24 26.11
CA HIS A 230 -0.93 -4.95 25.45
C HIS A 230 -1.62 -4.92 24.08
N PRO A 231 -2.96 -4.83 24.04
CA PRO A 231 -3.73 -4.94 22.80
C PRO A 231 -3.47 -3.76 21.88
N PHE A 232 -3.71 -3.96 20.58
CA PHE A 232 -3.58 -2.93 19.57
C PHE A 232 -4.47 -1.70 19.85
N THR A 233 -3.85 -0.52 19.83
CA THR A 233 -4.51 0.79 19.99
C THR A 233 -4.37 1.64 18.75
N VAL A 234 -5.28 2.59 18.50
CA VAL A 234 -5.17 3.54 17.38
C VAL A 234 -4.94 4.96 17.88
N GLN A 235 -4.55 5.88 16.99
CA GLN A 235 -4.46 7.30 17.32
C GLN A 235 -5.82 7.85 17.74
N GLN A 236 -5.80 8.79 18.69
CA GLN A 236 -6.95 9.53 19.18
C GLN A 236 -6.56 11.00 19.38
N TRP A 237 -7.54 11.88 19.32
CA TRP A 237 -7.40 13.31 19.55
C TRP A 237 -8.57 13.78 20.41
N ASP A 238 -8.32 14.74 21.30
CA ASP A 238 -9.37 15.35 22.14
C ASP A 238 -10.34 16.20 21.30
N GLU A 239 -9.84 16.77 20.21
CA GLU A 239 -10.57 17.72 19.36
C GLU A 239 -11.16 17.03 18.13
N PRO A 240 -12.39 17.40 17.71
CA PRO A 240 -12.94 17.01 16.42
C PRO A 240 -12.25 17.76 15.26
N CYS A 241 -12.50 17.31 14.03
CA CYS A 241 -12.11 18.07 12.85
C CYS A 241 -12.72 19.48 12.87
N ALA A 242 -11.88 20.51 12.81
CA ALA A 242 -12.31 21.92 12.88
C ALA A 242 -13.17 22.39 11.69
N ILE A 243 -13.25 21.60 10.59
CA ILE A 243 -14.00 21.96 9.38
C ILE A 243 -15.37 21.27 9.36
N CYS A 244 -15.40 19.94 9.53
CA CYS A 244 -16.63 19.15 9.41
C CYS A 244 -17.16 18.60 10.75
N GLY A 245 -16.42 18.76 11.84
CA GLY A 245 -16.81 18.27 13.17
C GLY A 245 -16.65 16.76 13.38
N SER A 246 -16.07 16.03 12.41
CA SER A 246 -15.86 14.57 12.53
C SER A 246 -14.95 14.23 13.72
N THR A 247 -15.33 13.20 14.48
CA THR A 247 -14.56 12.57 15.56
C THR A 247 -14.09 11.16 15.19
N HIS A 248 -14.17 10.81 13.90
CA HIS A 248 -13.91 9.45 13.38
C HIS A 248 -12.88 9.44 12.22
N SER A 249 -12.05 10.47 12.10
CA SER A 249 -11.16 10.74 10.96
C SER A 249 -9.78 11.21 11.37
#